data_AF-A0A819SBS8-F1
#
_entry.id   AF-A0A819SBS8-F1
#
_cell.length_a   1.000
_cell.length_b   1.000
_cell.length_c   1.000
_cell.angle_alpha   90.00
_cell.angle_beta   90.00
_cell.angle_gamma   90.00
#
_symmetry.space_group_name_H-M   'P 1'
#
loop_
_entity.id
_entity.type
_entity.pdbx_description
1 polymer ?
#
loop_
_entity_poly.entity_id
_entity_poly.type
_entity_poly.pdbx_seq_one_letter_code
_entity_poly.pdbx_strand_id
1 'polypeptide(L)'
;MKFELLPNEILLDYFGYFNALDLFYAYDGLNYRLNKLIRILPLHLNFQYANKSKFGEFCRTMSLNEELRNQIYALHLSNQETDFQIEAFLSFLSLNQFINLRSLSITETDSIDSTKIISMLSSISKLQTLSIISSDFPFNTINETLFIKNLTIFYCFLNELYQLLQHMPLLKYLNIQCLNDDGYSYDTNRLSNTPCAIHLKELIIGDLQCTFMNFKIFVKQIPNLQILTISTRKNRDMFEANLWEHLIRISLPHLITFDFNFGCIYDCIDDCIYGCIYGYLTLQLNILIEEYSYYFSNITSLRLVPSETLGHRMLTNQHIQILKTIVNLFNLKHLNIERIYGIENTLVLLEILKQSPKLSSITFIPKAIIQLFNDDELCKYLNILIKKIILTDYFEYYANNSEKIKQFCQIFSNIEYLECKINSPDNLLLLLNYLPKLSSIKAIGNNKCYPERKFSPFENALRRLNVIFNINHVFISEFYETRISIWIGNKII
;
A
#
# COMPACT_ATOMS: atom_id res chain seq x y z
N MET A 1 18.22 33.28 -13.23
CA MET A 1 17.50 33.92 -12.10
C MET A 1 18.36 33.74 -10.85
N LYS A 2 18.61 34.78 -10.04
CA LYS A 2 19.41 34.63 -8.81
C LYS A 2 18.52 34.14 -7.68
N PHE A 3 18.90 33.05 -7.03
CA PHE A 3 18.15 32.43 -5.93
C PHE A 3 17.86 33.42 -4.78
N GLU A 4 18.82 34.29 -4.48
CA GLU A 4 18.71 35.34 -3.46
C GLU A 4 17.64 36.41 -3.74
N LEU A 5 17.10 36.47 -4.96
CA LEU A 5 16.04 37.41 -5.34
C LEU A 5 14.64 36.83 -5.16
N LEU A 6 14.52 35.55 -4.80
CA LEU A 6 13.21 34.94 -4.52
C LEU A 6 12.57 35.61 -3.29
N PRO A 7 11.22 35.73 -3.23
CA PRO A 7 10.51 36.18 -2.03
C PRO A 7 10.78 35.29 -0.81
N ASN A 8 10.63 35.84 0.41
CA ASN A 8 10.88 35.08 1.65
C ASN A 8 9.94 33.88 1.76
N GLU A 9 8.70 34.03 1.33
CA GLU A 9 7.66 33.01 1.38
C GLU A 9 8.04 31.79 0.55
N ILE A 10 8.57 32.02 -0.66
CA ILE A 10 9.05 30.95 -1.54
C ILE A 10 10.27 30.25 -0.95
N LEU A 11 11.19 31.01 -0.34
CA LEU A 11 12.36 30.44 0.30
C LEU A 11 11.99 29.61 1.53
N LEU A 12 11.06 30.08 2.36
CA LEU A 12 10.58 29.37 3.54
C LEU A 12 9.85 28.08 3.16
N ASP A 13 8.98 28.13 2.16
CA ASP A 13 8.30 26.96 1.62
C ASP A 13 9.31 25.93 1.08
N TYR A 14 10.28 26.40 0.28
CA TYR A 14 11.35 25.56 -0.25
C TYR A 14 12.22 24.93 0.85
N PHE A 15 12.59 25.70 1.87
CA PHE A 15 13.38 25.21 3.01
C PHE A 15 12.63 24.18 3.86
N GLY A 16 11.29 24.22 3.89
CA GLY A 16 10.46 23.24 4.58
C GLY A 16 10.63 21.80 4.07
N TYR A 17 11.15 21.61 2.85
CA TYR A 17 11.42 20.29 2.28
C TYR A 17 12.79 19.70 2.67
N PHE A 18 13.66 20.49 3.30
CA PHE A 18 15.01 20.03 3.66
C PHE A 18 15.05 19.38 5.04
N ASN A 19 15.94 18.40 5.17
CA ASN A 19 16.46 18.01 6.47
C ASN A 19 17.26 19.20 7.05
N ALA A 20 17.11 19.47 8.35
CA ALA A 20 17.82 20.53 9.05
C ALA A 20 19.34 20.47 8.84
N LEU A 21 19.93 19.27 8.78
CA LEU A 21 21.35 19.13 8.46
C LEU A 21 21.68 19.74 7.10
N ASP A 22 20.99 19.30 6.05
CA ASP A 22 21.25 19.75 4.69
C ASP A 22 20.98 21.24 4.52
N LEU A 23 19.93 21.75 5.18
CA LEU A 23 19.60 23.17 5.18
C LEU A 23 20.74 24.02 5.76
N PHE A 24 21.29 23.61 6.91
CA PHE A 24 22.37 24.35 7.55
C PHE A 24 23.67 24.25 6.75
N TYR A 25 24.03 23.05 6.29
CA TYR A 25 25.25 22.88 5.48
C TYR A 25 25.20 23.62 4.15
N ALA A 26 24.01 23.69 3.52
CA ALA A 26 23.87 24.34 2.22
C ALA A 26 23.73 25.86 2.32
N TYR A 27 23.09 26.39 3.35
CA TYR A 27 22.66 27.80 3.37
C TYR A 27 23.09 28.60 4.60
N ASP A 28 23.49 27.97 5.70
CA ASP A 28 23.94 28.71 6.88
C ASP A 28 25.30 29.38 6.60
N GLY A 29 25.40 30.66 6.93
CA GLY A 29 26.59 31.47 6.67
C GLY A 29 26.71 32.04 5.25
N LEU A 30 25.80 31.70 4.31
CA LEU A 30 25.88 32.24 2.94
C LEU A 30 25.61 33.74 2.87
N ASN A 31 24.52 34.20 3.50
CA ASN A 31 24.23 35.63 3.64
C ASN A 31 23.28 35.89 4.81
N TYR A 32 23.24 37.14 5.27
CA TYR A 32 22.45 37.56 6.43
C TYR A 32 20.95 37.24 6.29
N ARG A 33 20.39 37.40 5.08
CA ARG A 33 18.97 37.17 4.83
C ARG A 33 18.61 35.69 5.01
N LEU A 34 19.38 34.78 4.41
CA LEU A 34 19.15 33.34 4.51
C LEU A 34 19.34 32.86 5.96
N ASN A 35 20.39 33.33 6.64
CA ASN A 35 20.61 33.00 8.05
C ASN A 35 19.39 33.36 8.91
N LYS A 36 18.83 34.55 8.72
CA LYS A 36 17.63 34.98 9.45
C LYS A 36 16.42 34.09 9.14
N LEU A 37 16.23 33.68 7.89
CA LEU A 37 15.11 32.82 7.50
C LEU A 37 15.24 31.41 8.09
N ILE A 38 16.45 30.84 8.09
CA ILE A 38 16.71 29.50 8.65
C ILE A 38 16.40 29.47 10.15
N ARG A 39 16.75 30.54 10.89
CA ARG A 39 16.56 30.61 12.34
C ARG A 39 15.10 30.77 12.80
N ILE A 40 14.17 31.09 11.91
CA ILE A 40 12.74 31.20 12.26
C ILE A 40 11.93 29.96 11.85
N LEU A 41 12.54 29.01 11.14
CA LEU A 41 11.85 27.84 10.62
C LEU A 41 11.70 26.77 11.69
N PRO A 42 10.54 26.07 11.75
CA PRO A 42 10.45 24.81 12.47
C PRO A 42 11.22 23.75 11.68
N LEU A 43 12.16 23.08 12.36
CA LEU A 43 13.12 22.18 11.72
C LEU A 43 12.78 20.71 11.98
N HIS A 44 12.86 19.92 10.91
CA HIS A 44 12.85 18.46 10.96
C HIS A 44 14.28 17.94 10.82
N LEU A 45 14.73 17.16 11.79
CA LEU A 45 16.08 16.63 11.86
C LEU A 45 16.05 15.12 11.73
N ASN A 46 16.67 14.59 10.67
CA ASN A 46 16.80 13.16 10.44
C ASN A 46 18.27 12.76 10.34
N PHE A 47 18.72 11.89 11.24
CA PHE A 47 20.10 11.42 11.28
C PHE A 47 20.34 10.06 10.62
N GLN A 48 19.31 9.39 10.07
CA GLN A 48 19.40 8.05 9.48
C GLN A 48 20.53 7.91 8.46
N TYR A 49 20.70 8.91 7.59
CA TYR A 49 21.74 8.91 6.55
C TYR A 49 22.85 9.94 6.81
N ALA A 50 22.97 10.45 8.04
CA ALA A 50 23.94 11.48 8.36
C ALA A 50 25.35 10.89 8.42
N ASN A 51 26.28 11.47 7.66
CA ASN A 51 27.69 11.14 7.78
C ASN A 51 28.20 11.43 9.21
N LYS A 52 29.01 10.52 9.78
CA LYS A 52 29.54 10.60 11.15
C LYS A 52 30.21 11.94 11.49
N SER A 53 30.98 12.51 10.55
CA SER A 53 31.61 13.82 10.75
C SER A 53 30.56 14.92 10.85
N LYS A 54 29.61 14.94 9.92
CA LYS A 54 28.52 15.93 9.91
C LYS A 54 27.62 15.81 11.14
N PHE A 55 27.30 14.58 11.53
CA PHE A 55 26.53 14.25 12.72
C PHE A 55 27.19 14.84 13.98
N GLY A 56 28.47 14.54 14.20
CA GLY A 56 29.17 14.98 15.40
C GLY A 56 29.33 16.50 15.48
N GLU A 57 29.67 17.15 14.35
CA GLU A 57 29.74 18.60 14.28
C GLU A 57 28.39 19.26 14.56
N PHE A 58 27.32 18.77 13.93
CA PHE A 58 25.99 19.33 14.14
C PHE A 58 25.47 19.11 15.55
N CYS A 59 25.73 17.94 16.16
CA CYS A 59 25.42 17.70 17.57
C CYS A 59 26.14 18.70 18.49
N ARG A 60 27.43 18.96 18.28
CA ARG A 60 28.18 19.97 19.04
C ARG A 60 27.58 21.37 18.87
N THR A 61 27.28 21.77 17.64
CA THR A 61 26.64 23.05 17.34
C THR A 61 25.31 23.20 18.07
N MET A 62 24.49 22.15 18.05
CA MET A 62 23.19 22.11 18.72
C MET A 62 23.32 22.05 20.25
N SER A 63 24.33 21.41 20.83
CA SER A 63 24.61 21.46 22.27
C SER A 63 24.94 22.87 22.75
N LEU A 64 25.58 23.69 21.90
CA LEU A 64 25.95 25.08 22.22
C LEU A 64 24.86 26.10 21.86
N ASN A 65 23.87 25.74 21.04
CA ASN A 65 22.86 26.67 20.53
C ASN A 65 21.44 26.28 20.97
N GLU A 66 20.94 26.96 22.00
CA GLU A 66 19.58 26.74 22.52
C GLU A 66 18.48 27.13 21.53
N GLU A 67 18.66 28.22 20.79
CA GLU A 67 17.69 28.68 19.79
C GLU A 67 17.49 27.61 18.71
N LEU A 68 18.58 26.97 18.27
CA LEU A 68 18.53 25.86 17.32
C LEU A 68 17.76 24.67 17.89
N ARG A 69 18.00 24.27 19.15
CA ARG A 69 17.24 23.18 19.79
C ARG A 69 15.76 23.50 19.87
N ASN A 70 15.42 24.76 20.15
CA ASN A 70 14.04 25.21 20.25
C ASN A 70 13.32 25.23 18.89
N GLN A 71 14.05 25.28 17.77
CA GLN A 71 13.47 25.16 16.42
C GLN A 71 13.13 23.70 16.04
N ILE A 72 13.79 22.71 16.65
CA ILE A 72 13.54 21.29 16.34
C ILE A 72 12.17 20.88 16.85
N TYR A 73 11.26 20.56 15.92
CA TYR A 73 9.92 20.05 16.23
C TYR A 73 9.76 18.56 15.92
N ALA A 74 10.64 18.00 15.08
CA ALA A 74 10.61 16.60 14.71
C ALA A 74 12.03 16.03 14.61
N LEU A 75 12.26 14.88 15.25
CA LEU A 75 13.55 14.23 15.37
C LEU A 75 13.46 12.76 14.97
N HIS A 76 14.35 12.32 14.08
CA HIS A 76 14.52 10.93 13.70
C HIS A 76 15.96 10.47 13.99
N LEU A 77 16.08 9.45 14.85
CA LEU A 77 17.33 8.80 15.23
C LEU A 77 17.31 7.34 14.77
N SER A 78 18.46 6.84 14.29
CA SER A 78 18.56 5.49 13.74
C SER A 78 19.95 4.91 13.97
N ASN A 79 20.03 3.64 14.39
CA ASN A 79 21.29 2.90 14.39
C ASN A 79 21.54 2.09 13.09
N GLN A 80 20.65 2.18 12.08
CA GLN A 80 20.72 1.40 10.83
C GLN A 80 22.03 1.47 10.07
N GLU A 81 22.50 2.69 9.83
CA GLU A 81 23.69 2.93 9.02
C GLU A 81 24.94 3.07 9.89
N THR A 82 24.76 3.25 11.20
CA THR A 82 25.85 3.51 12.13
C THR A 82 25.48 3.01 13.51
N ASP A 83 26.13 1.93 13.93
CA ASP A 83 26.00 1.39 15.28
C ASP A 83 26.20 2.51 16.32
N PHE A 84 25.35 2.51 17.34
CA PHE A 84 25.40 3.41 18.49
C PHE A 84 25.20 4.91 18.19
N GLN A 85 24.63 5.29 17.02
CA GLN A 85 24.34 6.68 16.69
C GLN A 85 23.40 7.32 17.73
N ILE A 86 22.37 6.60 18.16
CA ILE A 86 21.39 7.09 19.14
C ILE A 86 22.08 7.34 20.49
N GLU A 87 22.92 6.43 20.95
CA GLU A 87 23.70 6.55 22.19
C GLU A 87 24.68 7.72 22.10
N ALA A 88 25.35 7.86 20.95
CA ALA A 88 26.20 9.01 20.68
C ALA A 88 25.40 10.31 20.76
N PHE A 89 24.23 10.38 20.13
CA PHE A 89 23.33 11.54 20.23
C PHE A 89 22.95 11.83 21.69
N LEU A 90 22.52 10.81 22.43
CA LEU A 90 22.11 10.91 23.84
C LEU A 90 23.26 11.21 24.80
N SER A 91 24.52 11.08 24.35
CA SER A 91 25.71 11.52 25.08
C SER A 91 25.97 13.02 24.93
N PHE A 92 25.52 13.64 23.82
CA PHE A 92 25.63 15.08 23.58
C PHE A 92 24.41 15.85 24.08
N LEU A 93 23.22 15.28 23.93
CA LEU A 93 21.94 15.96 24.06
C LEU A 93 20.92 15.07 24.76
N SER A 94 20.11 15.66 25.63
CA SER A 94 18.98 14.97 26.25
C SER A 94 17.68 15.36 25.56
N LEU A 95 16.75 14.42 25.38
CA LEU A 95 15.50 14.67 24.65
C LEU A 95 14.63 15.76 25.31
N ASN A 96 14.75 15.94 26.62
CA ASN A 96 14.06 16.99 27.37
C ASN A 96 14.51 18.42 27.03
N GLN A 97 15.65 18.59 26.34
CA GLN A 97 16.16 19.89 25.90
C GLN A 97 15.43 20.44 24.67
N PHE A 98 14.59 19.62 24.02
CA PHE A 98 13.83 19.99 22.83
C PHE A 98 12.39 20.37 23.20
N ILE A 99 12.22 21.58 23.74
CA ILE A 99 10.94 22.05 24.32
C ILE A 99 9.76 22.13 23.33
N ASN A 100 10.05 22.08 22.02
CA ASN A 100 9.07 22.14 20.94
C ASN A 100 8.95 20.83 20.17
N LEU A 101 9.60 19.76 20.64
CA LEU A 101 9.53 18.45 20.00
C LEU A 101 8.10 17.91 20.07
N ARG A 102 7.55 17.61 18.89
CA ARG A 102 6.20 17.07 18.67
C ARG A 102 6.23 15.69 18.03
N SER A 103 7.30 15.37 17.29
CA SER A 103 7.46 14.08 16.63
C SER A 103 8.83 13.49 16.97
N LEU A 104 8.83 12.25 17.43
CA LEU A 104 10.05 11.49 17.72
C LEU A 104 9.97 10.14 17.02
N SER A 105 11.00 9.81 16.25
CA SER A 105 11.17 8.51 15.62
C SER A 105 12.51 7.93 16.03
N ILE A 106 12.51 6.69 16.51
CA ILE A 106 13.70 5.94 16.89
C ILE A 106 13.63 4.59 16.19
N THR A 107 14.70 4.20 15.51
CA THR A 107 14.79 2.95 14.75
C THR A 107 16.04 2.19 15.20
N GLU A 108 15.88 0.86 15.38
CA GLU A 108 16.93 -0.08 15.79
C GLU A 108 17.56 0.28 17.14
N THR A 109 16.83 -0.03 18.23
CA THR A 109 17.24 0.29 19.60
C THR A 109 17.94 -0.86 20.32
N ASP A 110 18.30 -1.93 19.61
CA ASP A 110 18.79 -3.19 20.18
C ASP A 110 20.06 -3.00 21.05
N SER A 111 20.78 -1.90 20.86
CA SER A 111 21.96 -1.52 21.64
C SER A 111 21.69 -0.57 22.83
N ILE A 112 20.49 0.00 22.94
CA ILE A 112 20.16 1.07 23.89
C ILE A 112 19.41 0.51 25.10
N ASP A 113 19.75 1.02 26.28
CA ASP A 113 18.92 0.85 27.46
C ASP A 113 17.56 1.56 27.26
N SER A 114 16.55 0.78 26.90
CA SER A 114 15.19 1.23 26.62
C SER A 114 14.54 1.94 27.83
N THR A 115 14.95 1.64 29.05
CA THR A 115 14.46 2.34 30.26
C THR A 115 14.89 3.82 30.26
N LYS A 116 16.05 4.12 29.69
CA LYS A 116 16.54 5.51 29.52
C LYS A 116 15.67 6.27 28.51
N ILE A 117 15.25 5.64 27.42
CA ILE A 117 14.34 6.27 26.45
C ILE A 117 12.99 6.54 27.12
N ILE A 118 12.42 5.58 27.84
CA ILE A 118 11.11 5.71 28.48
C ILE A 118 11.09 6.85 29.50
N SER A 119 12.12 6.92 30.35
CA SER A 119 12.25 8.04 31.32
C SER A 119 12.45 9.40 30.65
N MET A 120 12.98 9.44 29.43
CA MET A 120 13.06 10.66 28.65
C MET A 120 11.72 11.00 27.99
N LEU A 121 10.95 10.03 27.49
CA LEU A 121 9.67 10.27 26.82
C LEU A 121 8.67 11.00 27.73
N SER A 122 8.62 10.65 29.02
CA SER A 122 7.74 11.31 30.00
C SER A 122 8.03 12.80 30.17
N SER A 123 9.27 13.22 29.94
CA SER A 123 9.68 14.62 30.07
C SER A 123 9.27 15.51 28.87
N ILE A 124 8.84 14.92 27.75
CA ILE A 124 8.55 15.63 26.49
C ILE A 124 7.06 16.00 26.42
N SER A 125 6.68 17.05 27.14
CA SER A 125 5.27 17.45 27.31
C SER A 125 4.48 17.74 26.02
N LYS A 126 5.15 18.09 24.91
CA LYS A 126 4.49 18.43 23.63
C LYS A 126 4.50 17.29 22.60
N LEU A 127 4.99 16.10 22.96
CA LEU A 127 5.09 14.98 22.04
C LEU A 127 3.69 14.52 21.60
N GLN A 128 3.47 14.44 20.29
CA GLN A 128 2.19 14.03 19.68
C GLN A 128 2.34 12.79 18.80
N THR A 129 3.50 12.60 18.20
CA THR A 129 3.79 11.45 17.34
C THR A 129 5.02 10.73 17.88
N LEU A 130 4.90 9.42 18.08
CA LEU A 130 5.99 8.55 18.50
C LEU A 130 6.08 7.37 17.52
N SER A 131 7.28 7.11 17.02
CA SER A 131 7.57 5.94 16.19
C SER A 131 8.77 5.21 16.79
N ILE A 132 8.58 3.97 17.24
CA ILE A 132 9.64 3.13 17.81
C ILE A 132 9.68 1.84 17.01
N ILE A 133 10.68 1.73 16.14
CA ILE A 133 10.87 0.56 15.30
C ILE A 133 12.02 -0.26 15.88
N SER A 134 11.72 -1.03 16.93
CA SER A 134 12.65 -1.98 17.56
C SER A 134 11.89 -3.22 18.00
N SER A 135 12.56 -4.38 18.01
CA SER A 135 11.97 -5.65 18.46
C SER A 135 11.67 -5.69 19.95
N ASP A 136 12.52 -5.07 20.79
CA ASP A 136 12.54 -5.35 22.23
C ASP A 136 12.21 -4.14 23.12
N PHE A 137 11.36 -3.23 22.63
CA PHE A 137 11.00 -2.05 23.41
C PHE A 137 9.99 -2.40 24.53
N PRO A 138 10.31 -2.20 25.82
CA PRO A 138 9.51 -2.69 26.95
C PRO A 138 8.36 -1.73 27.29
N PHE A 139 7.33 -1.73 26.45
CA PHE A 139 6.15 -0.86 26.63
C PHE A 139 5.42 -1.08 27.97
N ASN A 140 5.54 -2.27 28.56
CA ASN A 140 5.01 -2.59 29.88
C ASN A 140 5.60 -1.78 31.04
N THR A 141 6.72 -1.07 30.84
CA THR A 141 7.34 -0.23 31.88
C THR A 141 6.84 1.22 31.86
N ILE A 142 6.02 1.60 30.89
CA ILE A 142 5.40 2.93 30.85
C ILE A 142 4.36 3.03 31.96
N ASN A 143 4.69 3.75 33.02
CA ASN A 143 3.78 3.98 34.15
C ASN A 143 3.07 5.34 34.09
N GLU A 144 3.53 6.23 33.22
CA GLU A 144 3.04 7.61 33.12
C GLU A 144 2.07 7.78 31.94
N THR A 145 1.16 8.74 32.04
CA THR A 145 0.25 9.05 30.93
C THR A 145 0.97 9.88 29.87
N LEU A 146 0.97 9.41 28.63
CA LEU A 146 1.55 10.08 27.48
C LEU A 146 0.44 10.67 26.59
N PHE A 147 0.58 11.94 26.21
CA PHE A 147 -0.40 12.67 25.39
C PHE A 147 -0.20 12.45 23.87
N ILE A 148 0.24 11.26 23.50
CA ILE A 148 0.52 10.86 22.11
C ILE A 148 -0.80 10.65 21.36
N LYS A 149 -0.83 11.11 20.11
CA LYS A 149 -1.96 10.96 19.18
C LYS A 149 -1.70 9.93 18.10
N ASN A 150 -0.44 9.78 17.68
CA ASN A 150 -0.03 8.83 16.65
C ASN A 150 1.11 7.97 17.18
N LEU A 151 0.92 6.65 17.18
CA LEU A 151 1.93 5.70 17.60
C LEU A 151 2.21 4.69 16.48
N THR A 152 3.48 4.49 16.16
CA THR A 152 3.96 3.40 15.31
C THR A 152 4.96 2.55 16.09
N ILE A 153 4.73 1.24 16.17
CA ILE A 153 5.61 0.29 16.87
C ILE A 153 5.90 -0.92 15.98
N PHE A 154 7.10 -1.47 16.10
CA PHE A 154 7.48 -2.64 15.31
C PHE A 154 6.87 -3.93 15.88
N TYR A 155 7.07 -4.18 17.16
CA TYR A 155 6.64 -5.40 17.82
C TYR A 155 5.98 -5.08 19.15
N CYS A 156 4.93 -5.83 19.49
CA CYS A 156 4.25 -5.71 20.76
C CYS A 156 3.52 -7.03 21.07
N PHE A 157 3.45 -7.39 22.35
CA PHE A 157 2.52 -8.42 22.79
C PHE A 157 1.14 -7.83 23.04
N LEU A 158 0.09 -8.64 22.84
CA LEU A 158 -1.28 -8.17 23.01
C LEU A 158 -1.57 -7.69 24.44
N ASN A 159 -0.92 -8.25 25.46
CA ASN A 159 -1.00 -7.80 26.86
C ASN A 159 -0.38 -6.40 27.09
N GLU A 160 0.79 -6.14 26.51
CA GLU A 160 1.48 -4.85 26.52
C GLU A 160 0.64 -3.80 25.80
N LEU A 161 0.01 -4.18 24.69
CA LEU A 161 -0.86 -3.28 23.94
C LEU A 161 -2.03 -2.77 24.80
N TYR A 162 -2.66 -3.65 25.61
CA TYR A 162 -3.71 -3.22 26.54
C TYR A 162 -3.20 -2.18 27.54
N GLN A 163 -2.05 -2.43 28.16
CA GLN A 163 -1.44 -1.51 29.11
C GLN A 163 -1.11 -0.18 28.43
N LEU A 164 -0.49 -0.24 27.26
CA LEU A 164 -0.12 0.92 26.47
C LEU A 164 -1.33 1.82 26.17
N LEU A 165 -2.47 1.24 25.80
CA LEU A 165 -3.69 2.00 25.52
C LEU A 165 -4.26 2.70 26.76
N GLN A 166 -4.04 2.17 27.97
CA GLN A 166 -4.43 2.84 29.23
C GLN A 166 -3.57 4.08 29.49
N HIS A 167 -2.30 4.04 29.09
CA HIS A 167 -1.37 5.15 29.26
C HIS A 167 -1.40 6.18 28.12
N MET A 168 -2.17 5.95 27.05
CA MET A 168 -2.28 6.85 25.89
C MET A 168 -3.73 7.22 25.56
N PRO A 169 -4.43 7.97 26.44
CA PRO A 169 -5.87 8.22 26.30
C PRO A 169 -6.22 9.07 25.07
N LEU A 170 -5.29 9.84 24.50
CA LEU A 170 -5.53 10.70 23.34
C LEU A 170 -5.16 10.05 21.99
N LEU A 171 -4.80 8.77 22.00
CA LEU A 171 -4.35 8.06 20.80
C LEU A 171 -5.46 8.01 19.74
N LYS A 172 -5.13 8.39 18.51
CA LYS A 172 -6.04 8.42 17.35
C LYS A 172 -5.60 7.45 16.26
N TYR A 173 -4.30 7.28 16.10
CA TYR A 173 -3.69 6.42 15.10
C TYR A 173 -2.71 5.46 15.78
N LEU A 174 -2.82 4.18 15.47
CA LEU A 174 -1.94 3.13 15.97
C LEU A 174 -1.54 2.21 14.81
N ASN A 175 -0.24 2.07 14.58
CA ASN A 175 0.33 1.13 13.63
C ASN A 175 1.28 0.18 14.35
N ILE A 176 1.03 -1.12 14.22
CA ILE A 176 1.81 -2.19 14.82
C ILE A 176 2.29 -3.10 13.70
N GLN A 177 3.59 -3.23 13.50
CA GLN A 177 4.09 -4.09 12.42
C GLN A 177 3.89 -5.58 12.73
N CYS A 178 4.05 -6.00 13.99
CA CYS A 178 3.85 -7.37 14.45
C CYS A 178 3.19 -7.38 15.84
N LEU A 179 2.05 -8.06 15.96
CA LEU A 179 1.30 -8.21 17.22
C LEU A 179 1.17 -9.69 17.56
N ASN A 180 1.83 -10.10 18.64
CA ASN A 180 1.87 -11.49 19.08
C ASN A 180 0.98 -11.75 20.28
N ASP A 181 0.48 -12.98 20.37
CA ASP A 181 0.01 -13.52 21.63
C ASP A 181 1.21 -13.83 22.54
N ASP A 182 1.09 -13.53 23.83
CA ASP A 182 2.10 -13.92 24.82
C ASP A 182 2.04 -15.43 25.16
N GLY A 183 1.09 -16.16 24.56
CA GLY A 183 0.94 -17.61 24.69
C GLY A 183 0.38 -18.06 26.05
N TYR A 184 0.13 -17.12 26.96
CA TYR A 184 -0.49 -17.39 28.25
C TYR A 184 -2.01 -17.30 28.11
N SER A 185 -2.73 -18.27 28.68
CA SER A 185 -4.20 -18.25 28.69
C SER A 185 -4.67 -16.98 29.41
N TYR A 186 -5.36 -16.09 28.69
CA TYR A 186 -5.93 -14.86 29.25
C TYR A 186 -6.79 -15.19 30.46
N ASP A 187 -6.40 -14.67 31.62
CA ASP A 187 -7.33 -14.51 32.72
C ASP A 187 -8.25 -13.35 32.34
N THR A 188 -9.30 -13.67 31.56
CA THR A 188 -10.32 -12.73 31.07
C THR A 188 -10.94 -11.87 32.17
N ASN A 189 -10.78 -12.27 33.44
CA ASN A 189 -11.20 -11.54 34.63
C ASN A 189 -10.37 -10.27 34.93
N ARG A 190 -9.13 -10.16 34.42
CA ARG A 190 -8.27 -8.98 34.62
C ARG A 190 -8.50 -7.87 33.61
N LEU A 191 -9.10 -8.17 32.47
CA LEU A 191 -9.44 -7.17 31.46
C LEU A 191 -10.77 -6.53 31.88
N SER A 192 -10.69 -5.29 32.36
CA SER A 192 -11.88 -4.49 32.57
C SER A 192 -12.67 -4.41 31.26
N ASN A 193 -13.94 -4.81 31.25
CA ASN A 193 -14.84 -4.65 30.09
C ASN A 193 -15.10 -3.17 29.72
N THR A 194 -14.42 -2.22 30.35
CA THR A 194 -14.56 -0.79 30.16
C THR A 194 -13.64 -0.31 29.03
N PRO A 195 -14.19 0.28 27.95
CA PRO A 195 -13.41 0.84 26.85
C PRO A 195 -12.32 1.81 27.32
N CYS A 196 -11.07 1.61 26.89
CA CYS A 196 -9.94 2.46 27.30
C CYS A 196 -9.46 3.42 26.20
N ALA A 197 -9.57 3.05 24.92
CA ALA A 197 -9.03 3.82 23.79
C ALA A 197 -10.14 4.37 22.88
N ILE A 198 -11.07 5.11 23.49
CA ILE A 198 -12.25 5.67 22.82
C ILE A 198 -11.93 6.70 21.73
N HIS A 199 -10.72 7.25 21.71
CA HIS A 199 -10.28 8.22 20.73
C HIS A 199 -9.61 7.57 19.50
N LEU A 200 -9.29 6.28 19.57
CA LEU A 200 -8.63 5.56 18.47
C LEU A 200 -9.58 5.49 17.26
N LYS A 201 -9.10 5.97 16.12
CA LYS A 201 -9.83 6.02 14.85
C LYS A 201 -9.25 5.06 13.82
N GLU A 202 -7.95 4.85 13.85
CA GLU A 202 -7.26 4.02 12.89
C GLU A 202 -6.29 3.07 13.58
N LEU A 203 -6.41 1.79 13.21
CA LEU A 203 -5.58 0.71 13.68
C LEU A 203 -5.06 -0.09 12.48
N ILE A 204 -3.74 -0.18 12.37
CA ILE A 204 -3.05 -0.99 11.36
C ILE A 204 -2.22 -2.04 12.08
N ILE A 205 -2.40 -3.31 11.73
CA ILE A 205 -1.61 -4.43 12.21
C ILE A 205 -1.01 -5.17 11.01
N GLY A 206 0.31 -5.10 10.86
CA GLY A 206 1.05 -5.66 9.74
C GLY A 206 1.24 -7.18 9.78
N ASP A 207 1.19 -7.78 10.98
CA ASP A 207 1.17 -9.23 11.19
C ASP A 207 0.53 -9.55 12.54
N LEU A 208 -0.67 -10.11 12.51
CA LEU A 208 -1.47 -10.48 13.67
C LEU A 208 -1.27 -11.97 13.96
N GLN A 209 -0.56 -12.28 15.04
CA GLN A 209 -0.26 -13.63 15.51
C GLN A 209 -0.90 -13.90 16.88
N CYS A 210 -2.17 -13.55 17.06
CA CYS A 210 -2.97 -13.92 18.24
C CYS A 210 -4.24 -14.66 17.82
N THR A 211 -4.93 -15.32 18.76
CA THR A 211 -6.21 -16.02 18.46
C THR A 211 -7.33 -15.03 18.17
N PHE A 212 -8.33 -15.47 17.37
CA PHE A 212 -9.50 -14.62 17.08
C PHE A 212 -10.23 -14.20 18.36
N MET A 213 -10.32 -15.10 19.36
CA MET A 213 -10.95 -14.79 20.63
C MET A 213 -10.23 -13.68 21.40
N ASN A 214 -8.90 -13.73 21.46
CA ASN A 214 -8.10 -12.70 22.15
C ASN A 214 -8.22 -11.35 21.42
N PHE A 215 -8.17 -11.36 20.09
CA PHE A 215 -8.40 -10.16 19.29
C PHE A 215 -9.81 -9.60 19.46
N LYS A 216 -10.83 -10.45 19.51
CA LYS A 216 -12.22 -10.05 19.76
C LYS A 216 -12.39 -9.35 21.11
N ILE A 217 -11.69 -9.81 22.15
CA ILE A 217 -11.70 -9.14 23.46
C ILE A 217 -11.04 -7.75 23.33
N PHE A 218 -9.93 -7.67 22.59
CA PHE A 218 -9.21 -6.41 22.37
C PHE A 218 -10.06 -5.36 21.66
N VAL A 219 -10.70 -5.75 20.56
CA VAL A 219 -11.51 -4.86 19.72
C VAL A 219 -12.65 -4.20 20.49
N LYS A 220 -13.23 -4.89 21.49
CA LYS A 220 -14.28 -4.30 22.35
C LYS A 220 -13.81 -3.07 23.14
N GLN A 221 -12.49 -2.91 23.32
CA GLN A 221 -11.91 -1.77 24.04
C GLN A 221 -11.76 -0.51 23.17
N ILE A 222 -11.96 -0.63 21.85
CA ILE A 222 -11.78 0.44 20.85
C ILE A 222 -13.06 0.65 20.02
N PRO A 223 -14.20 0.96 20.66
CA PRO A 223 -15.53 0.94 20.01
C PRO A 223 -15.72 2.00 18.90
N ASN A 224 -14.88 3.03 18.89
CA ASN A 224 -15.00 4.18 17.98
C ASN A 224 -14.07 4.12 16.77
N LEU A 225 -13.50 2.94 16.51
CA LEU A 225 -12.60 2.69 15.39
C LEU A 225 -13.33 2.86 14.05
N GLN A 226 -12.67 3.55 13.11
CA GLN A 226 -13.19 3.85 11.78
C GLN A 226 -12.44 3.08 10.69
N ILE A 227 -11.14 2.85 10.87
CA ILE A 227 -10.28 2.14 9.92
C ILE A 227 -9.58 1.02 10.66
N LEU A 228 -9.73 -0.20 10.16
CA LEU A 228 -9.05 -1.38 10.64
C LEU A 228 -8.34 -2.06 9.48
N THR A 229 -7.01 -2.06 9.50
CA THR A 229 -6.19 -2.86 8.59
C THR A 229 -5.51 -3.95 9.38
N ILE A 230 -5.69 -5.20 8.99
CA ILE A 230 -5.04 -6.35 9.62
C ILE A 230 -4.42 -7.20 8.54
N SER A 231 -3.21 -7.67 8.79
CA SER A 231 -2.66 -8.81 8.07
C SER A 231 -2.36 -9.94 9.05
N THR A 232 -2.60 -11.20 8.70
CA THR A 232 -2.25 -12.35 9.55
C THR A 232 -1.54 -13.40 8.72
N ARG A 233 -0.51 -14.04 9.29
CA ARG A 233 0.33 -15.02 8.57
C ARG A 233 0.15 -16.48 8.97
N LYS A 234 -0.40 -16.76 10.15
CA LYS A 234 -0.29 -18.10 10.77
C LYS A 234 -1.57 -18.61 11.43
N ASN A 235 -2.63 -17.79 11.53
CA ASN A 235 -3.74 -18.13 12.40
C ASN A 235 -5.00 -18.55 11.63
N ARG A 236 -5.30 -19.86 11.64
CA ARG A 236 -6.48 -20.43 10.97
C ARG A 236 -7.80 -19.92 11.54
N ASP A 237 -7.81 -19.61 12.82
CA ASP A 237 -9.00 -19.14 13.53
C ASP A 237 -9.43 -17.74 13.05
N MET A 238 -8.54 -17.01 12.36
CA MET A 238 -8.83 -15.69 11.79
C MET A 238 -9.58 -15.76 10.44
N PHE A 239 -9.76 -16.95 9.86
CA PHE A 239 -10.38 -17.10 8.53
C PHE A 239 -11.92 -17.22 8.56
N GLU A 240 -12.54 -17.30 9.74
CA GLU A 240 -14.00 -17.44 9.85
C GLU A 240 -14.72 -16.11 9.59
N ALA A 241 -15.16 -15.89 8.35
CA ALA A 241 -15.87 -14.67 7.93
C ALA A 241 -17.10 -14.36 8.79
N ASN A 242 -17.86 -15.39 9.21
CA ASN A 242 -19.04 -15.21 10.07
C ASN A 242 -18.68 -14.61 11.43
N LEU A 243 -17.51 -14.96 11.99
CA LEU A 243 -17.05 -14.40 13.25
C LEU A 243 -16.68 -12.93 13.10
N TRP A 244 -16.03 -12.55 11.99
CA TRP A 244 -15.70 -11.16 11.67
C TRP A 244 -16.94 -10.31 11.44
N GLU A 245 -17.91 -10.78 10.66
CA GLU A 245 -19.16 -10.06 10.42
C GLU A 245 -19.87 -9.78 11.76
N HIS A 246 -19.96 -10.81 12.61
CA HIS A 246 -20.56 -10.68 13.93
C HIS A 246 -19.79 -9.70 14.84
N LEU A 247 -18.45 -9.78 14.84
CA LEU A 247 -17.59 -8.88 15.61
C LEU A 247 -17.76 -7.43 15.17
N ILE A 248 -17.71 -7.16 13.86
CA ILE A 248 -17.83 -5.81 13.31
C ILE A 248 -19.20 -5.23 13.66
N ARG A 249 -20.28 -5.99 13.41
CA ARG A 249 -21.65 -5.52 13.67
C ARG A 249 -21.90 -5.15 15.13
N ILE A 250 -21.29 -5.89 16.06
CA ILE A 250 -21.59 -5.74 17.50
C ILE A 250 -20.59 -4.82 18.20
N SER A 251 -19.31 -4.92 17.88
CA SER A 251 -18.22 -4.27 18.63
C SER A 251 -17.58 -3.09 17.90
N LEU A 252 -17.77 -2.96 16.59
CA LEU A 252 -17.20 -1.87 15.79
C LEU A 252 -18.27 -1.16 14.95
N PRO A 253 -19.31 -0.57 15.58
CA PRO A 253 -20.43 0.04 14.86
C PRO A 253 -20.05 1.27 14.03
N HIS A 254 -18.86 1.85 14.27
CA HIS A 254 -18.35 3.02 13.57
C HIS A 254 -17.32 2.70 12.48
N LEU A 255 -17.07 1.42 12.20
CA LEU A 255 -16.09 0.99 11.20
C LEU A 255 -16.56 1.38 9.80
N ILE A 256 -15.72 2.13 9.09
CA ILE A 256 -15.94 2.58 7.72
C ILE A 256 -15.15 1.69 6.75
N THR A 257 -13.89 1.42 7.09
CA THR A 257 -12.97 0.63 6.27
C THR A 257 -12.45 -0.56 7.07
N PHE A 258 -12.58 -1.75 6.48
CA PHE A 258 -11.99 -2.98 6.99
C PHE A 258 -11.15 -3.63 5.88
N ASP A 259 -9.84 -3.56 6.05
CA ASP A 259 -8.86 -4.15 5.15
C ASP A 259 -8.23 -5.37 5.83
N PHE A 260 -8.46 -6.56 5.26
CA PHE A 260 -7.94 -7.80 5.81
C PHE A 260 -7.06 -8.52 4.79
N ASN A 261 -5.77 -8.63 5.11
CA ASN A 261 -4.75 -9.27 4.28
C ASN A 261 -4.36 -10.63 4.86
N PHE A 262 -4.66 -11.68 4.12
CA PHE A 262 -4.15 -13.01 4.45
C PHE A 262 -2.73 -13.15 3.89
N GLY A 263 -1.79 -13.49 4.76
CA GLY A 263 -0.53 -14.12 4.39
C GLY A 263 -0.52 -15.53 4.96
N CYS A 264 0.21 -16.45 4.37
CA CYS A 264 0.50 -17.74 4.99
C CYS A 264 2.02 -17.86 5.07
N ILE A 265 2.59 -17.94 6.29
CA ILE A 265 3.96 -18.41 6.47
C ILE A 265 3.87 -19.86 6.93
N TYR A 266 4.16 -20.76 6.02
CA TYR A 266 4.89 -21.96 6.40
C TYR A 266 6.32 -21.81 5.92
N ASP A 267 7.27 -22.21 6.78
CA ASP A 267 8.69 -22.39 6.46
C ASP A 267 8.94 -23.55 5.45
N CYS A 268 7.92 -23.92 4.69
CA CYS A 268 7.95 -24.75 3.50
C CYS A 268 7.04 -24.05 2.47
N ILE A 269 7.62 -23.63 1.36
CA ILE A 269 7.01 -23.41 0.04
C ILE A 269 5.48 -23.68 -0.05
N ASP A 270 4.72 -22.58 -0.24
CA ASP A 270 3.30 -22.43 -0.68
C ASP A 270 2.11 -22.64 0.25
N ASP A 271 1.29 -21.58 0.36
CA ASP A 271 -0.08 -21.50 -0.17
C ASP A 271 -0.79 -20.30 0.49
N CYS A 272 -1.06 -19.21 -0.26
CA CYS A 272 -1.65 -17.98 0.28
C CYS A 272 -3.02 -17.68 -0.34
N ILE A 273 -4.07 -17.56 0.47
CA ILE A 273 -5.26 -16.76 0.13
C ILE A 273 -4.83 -15.29 0.20
N TYR A 274 -5.30 -14.42 -0.68
CA TYR A 274 -5.16 -12.97 -0.50
C TYR A 274 -6.56 -12.37 -0.30
N GLY A 275 -6.72 -11.55 0.74
CA GLY A 275 -7.89 -10.78 1.20
C GLY A 275 -9.29 -10.94 0.55
N CYS A 276 -10.31 -10.95 1.41
CA CYS A 276 -11.69 -10.63 1.05
C CYS A 276 -12.04 -9.25 1.63
N ILE A 277 -12.23 -8.26 0.77
CA ILE A 277 -12.85 -6.97 1.11
C ILE A 277 -14.33 -7.09 0.67
N TYR A 278 -15.26 -6.37 1.30
CA TYR A 278 -16.67 -6.33 0.87
C TYR A 278 -16.78 -6.17 -0.67
N GLY A 279 -17.11 -7.26 -1.37
CA GLY A 279 -17.21 -7.30 -2.83
C GLY A 279 -15.93 -7.58 -3.63
N TYR A 280 -14.75 -7.79 -3.02
CA TYR A 280 -13.49 -8.13 -3.70
C TYR A 280 -12.80 -9.35 -3.06
N LEU A 281 -12.44 -10.36 -3.85
CA LEU A 281 -11.80 -11.61 -3.39
C LEU A 281 -10.58 -11.95 -4.24
N THR A 282 -9.46 -12.35 -3.64
CA THR A 282 -8.31 -12.93 -4.38
C THR A 282 -8.07 -14.39 -3.98
N LEU A 283 -8.07 -15.31 -4.96
CA LEU A 283 -7.85 -16.74 -4.75
C LEU A 283 -6.58 -17.23 -5.45
N GLN A 284 -5.80 -18.05 -4.75
CA GLN A 284 -4.67 -18.78 -5.33
C GLN A 284 -5.14 -20.13 -5.87
N LEU A 285 -4.65 -20.55 -7.04
CA LEU A 285 -5.14 -21.75 -7.71
C LEU A 285 -4.93 -23.06 -6.95
N ASN A 286 -3.85 -23.20 -6.18
CA ASN A 286 -3.62 -24.39 -5.35
C ASN A 286 -4.72 -24.61 -4.31
N ILE A 287 -5.30 -23.51 -3.82
CA ILE A 287 -6.37 -23.51 -2.83
C ILE A 287 -7.67 -24.04 -3.44
N LEU A 288 -7.83 -23.88 -4.76
CA LEU A 288 -8.92 -24.50 -5.50
C LEU A 288 -8.69 -25.99 -5.73
N ILE A 289 -7.74 -26.66 -5.06
CA ILE A 289 -7.55 -28.12 -5.15
C ILE A 289 -7.93 -28.81 -3.83
N GLU A 290 -7.94 -28.08 -2.72
CA GLU A 290 -8.32 -28.61 -1.41
C GLU A 290 -9.83 -28.40 -1.15
N GLU A 291 -10.48 -29.36 -0.49
CA GLU A 291 -11.91 -29.28 -0.17
C GLU A 291 -12.15 -28.28 0.97
N TYR A 292 -12.77 -27.14 0.66
CA TYR A 292 -13.10 -26.08 1.62
C TYR A 292 -14.61 -25.93 1.83
N SER A 293 -15.01 -25.55 3.05
CA SER A 293 -16.41 -25.32 3.47
C SER A 293 -16.87 -23.86 3.38
N TYR A 294 -16.07 -22.96 2.79
CA TYR A 294 -16.37 -21.53 2.69
C TYR A 294 -17.21 -21.20 1.46
N TYR A 295 -18.20 -20.29 1.59
CA TYR A 295 -19.02 -19.81 0.47
C TYR A 295 -19.18 -18.29 0.48
N PHE A 296 -18.63 -17.61 -0.53
CA PHE A 296 -18.68 -16.16 -0.71
C PHE A 296 -19.82 -15.75 -1.66
N SER A 297 -20.95 -15.32 -1.09
CA SER A 297 -22.21 -15.09 -1.84
C SER A 297 -22.31 -13.75 -2.57
N ASN A 298 -21.52 -12.75 -2.18
CA ASN A 298 -21.69 -11.34 -2.58
C ASN A 298 -20.46 -10.72 -3.28
N ILE A 299 -19.59 -11.54 -3.87
CA ILE A 299 -18.38 -11.06 -4.53
C ILE A 299 -18.72 -10.35 -5.85
N THR A 300 -18.13 -9.17 -6.05
CA THR A 300 -18.25 -8.37 -7.28
C THR A 300 -16.94 -8.25 -8.05
N SER A 301 -15.82 -8.61 -7.44
CA SER A 301 -14.50 -8.63 -8.07
C SER A 301 -13.73 -9.85 -7.60
N LEU A 302 -13.19 -10.63 -8.53
CA LEU A 302 -12.45 -11.87 -8.27
C LEU A 302 -11.09 -11.78 -8.95
N ARG A 303 -10.02 -12.01 -8.21
CA ARG A 303 -8.66 -12.15 -8.75
C ARG A 303 -8.17 -13.57 -8.56
N LEU A 304 -7.71 -14.21 -9.63
CA LEU A 304 -7.10 -15.54 -9.59
C LEU A 304 -5.59 -15.41 -9.81
N VAL A 305 -4.81 -15.99 -8.91
CA VAL A 305 -3.35 -15.94 -8.90
C VAL A 305 -2.82 -17.38 -9.02
N PRO A 306 -1.87 -17.67 -9.93
CA PRO A 306 -1.27 -19.00 -9.98
C PRO A 306 -0.42 -19.23 -8.72
N SER A 307 -0.21 -20.50 -8.39
CA SER A 307 0.85 -20.85 -7.45
C SER A 307 2.22 -20.67 -8.09
N GLU A 308 3.21 -20.23 -7.30
CA GLU A 308 4.54 -19.90 -7.81
C GLU A 308 5.40 -21.15 -8.07
N THR A 309 5.03 -22.31 -7.55
CA THR A 309 5.93 -23.47 -7.44
C THR A 309 5.56 -24.70 -8.25
N LEU A 310 4.29 -24.88 -8.59
CA LEU A 310 3.88 -26.08 -9.32
C LEU A 310 4.14 -26.02 -10.82
N GLY A 311 4.73 -24.93 -11.35
CA GLY A 311 4.89 -24.73 -12.80
C GLY A 311 3.56 -24.62 -13.57
N HIS A 312 2.44 -25.00 -12.95
CA HIS A 312 1.08 -24.92 -13.43
C HIS A 312 0.54 -23.49 -13.29
N ARG A 313 1.03 -22.60 -14.15
CA ARG A 313 0.49 -21.24 -14.29
C ARG A 313 -0.79 -21.21 -15.13
N MET A 314 -1.53 -22.31 -15.16
CA MET A 314 -2.68 -22.54 -16.03
C MET A 314 -3.98 -22.68 -15.23
N LEU A 315 -5.05 -22.05 -15.72
CA LEU A 315 -6.39 -22.23 -15.19
C LEU A 315 -7.05 -23.46 -15.84
N THR A 316 -7.51 -24.43 -15.05
CA THR A 316 -8.04 -25.72 -15.50
C THR A 316 -9.52 -25.87 -15.15
N ASN A 317 -10.17 -26.88 -15.72
CA ASN A 317 -11.56 -27.22 -15.41
C ASN A 317 -11.78 -27.57 -13.93
N GLN A 318 -10.80 -28.22 -13.29
CA GLN A 318 -10.88 -28.57 -11.86
C GLN A 318 -10.96 -27.30 -10.98
N HIS A 319 -10.12 -26.30 -11.27
CA HIS A 319 -10.17 -25.02 -10.56
C HIS A 319 -11.55 -24.38 -10.67
N ILE A 320 -12.22 -24.49 -11.82
CA ILE A 320 -13.56 -23.94 -12.01
C ILE A 320 -14.61 -24.70 -11.20
N GLN A 321 -14.55 -26.04 -11.12
CA GLN A 321 -15.52 -26.78 -10.31
C GLN A 321 -15.43 -26.41 -8.83
N ILE A 322 -14.22 -26.23 -8.30
CA ILE A 322 -14.01 -25.83 -6.92
C ILE A 322 -14.32 -24.33 -6.72
N LEU A 323 -14.06 -23.49 -7.72
CA LEU A 323 -14.48 -22.08 -7.66
C LEU A 323 -16.00 -21.95 -7.48
N LYS A 324 -16.80 -22.82 -8.10
CA LYS A 324 -18.26 -22.83 -7.95
C LYS A 324 -18.73 -23.21 -6.56
N THR A 325 -17.97 -24.04 -5.84
CA THR A 325 -18.32 -24.42 -4.47
C THR A 325 -17.99 -23.31 -3.48
N ILE A 326 -17.04 -22.42 -3.83
CA ILE A 326 -16.52 -21.40 -2.92
C ILE A 326 -17.08 -20.01 -3.21
N VAL A 327 -17.45 -19.68 -4.45
CA VAL A 327 -17.85 -18.31 -4.84
C VAL A 327 -19.15 -18.31 -5.63
N ASN A 328 -20.08 -17.43 -5.25
CA ASN A 328 -21.21 -17.08 -6.09
C ASN A 328 -20.79 -16.10 -7.20
N LEU A 329 -20.58 -16.62 -8.40
CA LEU A 329 -20.15 -15.83 -9.56
C LEU A 329 -21.24 -14.90 -10.13
N PHE A 330 -22.50 -15.06 -9.72
CA PHE A 330 -23.63 -14.29 -10.29
C PHE A 330 -23.47 -12.78 -10.16
N ASN A 331 -22.84 -12.33 -9.06
CA ASN A 331 -22.64 -10.91 -8.77
C ASN A 331 -21.33 -10.35 -9.30
N LEU A 332 -20.50 -11.19 -9.93
CA LEU A 332 -19.17 -10.82 -10.39
C LEU A 332 -19.24 -9.77 -11.50
N LYS A 333 -18.58 -8.63 -11.30
CA LYS A 333 -18.44 -7.51 -12.23
C LYS A 333 -17.03 -7.41 -12.81
N HIS A 334 -16.02 -7.80 -12.03
CA HIS A 334 -14.60 -7.71 -12.40
C HIS A 334 -13.89 -9.06 -12.22
N LEU A 335 -13.19 -9.53 -13.25
CA LEU A 335 -12.35 -10.73 -13.19
C LEU A 335 -10.90 -10.36 -13.48
N ASN A 336 -9.99 -10.66 -12.57
CA ASN A 336 -8.55 -10.45 -12.75
C ASN A 336 -7.81 -11.78 -12.79
N ILE A 337 -7.25 -12.12 -13.94
CA ILE A 337 -6.41 -13.31 -14.17
C ILE A 337 -5.03 -12.90 -14.70
N GLU A 338 -4.54 -11.71 -14.31
CA GLU A 338 -3.32 -11.10 -14.85
C GLU A 338 -2.02 -11.85 -14.59
N ARG A 339 -2.04 -12.82 -13.68
CA ARG A 339 -0.87 -13.66 -13.37
C ARG A 339 -1.02 -15.06 -13.98
N ILE A 340 -2.15 -15.38 -14.59
CA ILE A 340 -2.40 -16.66 -15.25
C ILE A 340 -1.76 -16.62 -16.65
N TYR A 341 -0.83 -17.54 -16.93
CA TYR A 341 -0.07 -17.57 -18.18
C TYR A 341 -0.74 -18.41 -19.27
N GLY A 342 -1.74 -19.23 -18.91
CA GLY A 342 -2.51 -20.02 -19.85
C GLY A 342 -3.86 -20.46 -19.28
N ILE A 343 -4.77 -20.82 -20.17
CA ILE A 343 -6.06 -21.40 -19.82
C ILE A 343 -6.10 -22.75 -20.55
N GLU A 344 -6.43 -23.82 -19.84
CA GLU A 344 -6.38 -25.20 -20.35
C GLU A 344 -7.15 -25.38 -21.65
N ASN A 345 -8.35 -24.82 -21.73
CA ASN A 345 -9.22 -24.86 -22.89
C ASN A 345 -10.27 -23.74 -22.82
N THR A 346 -11.02 -23.55 -23.90
CA THR A 346 -12.01 -22.47 -24.03
C THR A 346 -13.18 -22.60 -23.06
N LEU A 347 -13.54 -23.83 -22.66
CA LEU A 347 -14.65 -24.11 -21.74
C LEU A 347 -14.43 -23.51 -20.35
N VAL A 348 -13.17 -23.49 -19.87
CA VAL A 348 -12.80 -22.91 -18.57
C VAL A 348 -13.25 -21.45 -18.45
N LEU A 349 -12.93 -20.62 -19.45
CA LEU A 349 -13.29 -19.20 -19.43
C LEU A 349 -14.77 -19.01 -19.76
N LEU A 350 -15.30 -19.78 -20.72
CA LEU A 350 -16.72 -19.73 -21.10
C LEU A 350 -17.64 -20.02 -19.91
N GLU A 351 -17.28 -20.98 -19.06
CA GLU A 351 -18.05 -21.33 -17.87
C GLU A 351 -18.11 -20.17 -16.87
N ILE A 352 -16.99 -19.48 -16.62
CA ILE A 352 -16.97 -18.29 -15.76
C ILE A 352 -17.90 -17.21 -16.33
N LEU A 353 -17.83 -16.96 -17.65
CA LEU A 353 -18.65 -15.95 -18.31
C LEU A 353 -20.15 -16.27 -18.23
N LYS A 354 -20.53 -17.54 -18.45
CA LYS A 354 -21.93 -17.99 -18.36
C LYS A 354 -22.51 -17.81 -16.97
N GLN A 355 -21.71 -18.01 -15.93
CA GLN A 355 -22.14 -17.85 -14.53
C GLN A 355 -22.05 -16.43 -14.00
N SER A 356 -21.40 -15.52 -14.75
CA SER A 356 -21.17 -14.13 -14.35
C SER A 356 -21.89 -13.14 -15.29
N PRO A 357 -23.24 -13.12 -15.33
CA PRO A 357 -23.97 -12.28 -16.27
C PRO A 357 -23.78 -10.78 -16.06
N LYS A 358 -23.25 -10.36 -14.90
CA LYS A 358 -22.93 -8.96 -14.58
C LYS A 358 -21.47 -8.60 -14.87
N LEU A 359 -20.67 -9.54 -15.38
CA LEU A 359 -19.26 -9.30 -15.65
C LEU A 359 -19.13 -8.26 -16.75
N SER A 360 -18.36 -7.21 -16.48
CA SER A 360 -18.15 -6.11 -17.42
C SER A 360 -16.70 -5.70 -17.56
N SER A 361 -15.82 -6.26 -16.73
CA SER A 361 -14.41 -5.92 -16.68
C SER A 361 -13.56 -7.17 -16.55
N ILE A 362 -12.49 -7.23 -17.34
CA ILE A 362 -11.52 -8.33 -17.26
C ILE A 362 -10.07 -7.80 -17.33
N THR A 363 -9.20 -8.37 -16.51
CA THR A 363 -7.75 -8.10 -16.51
C THR A 363 -7.01 -9.40 -16.83
N PHE A 364 -6.12 -9.42 -17.82
CA PHE A 364 -5.42 -10.64 -18.23
C PHE A 364 -4.09 -10.38 -18.97
N ILE A 365 -3.27 -11.42 -19.08
CA ILE A 365 -2.09 -11.44 -19.96
C ILE A 365 -2.56 -11.80 -21.38
N PRO A 366 -2.26 -11.01 -22.43
CA PRO A 366 -2.73 -11.29 -23.79
C PRO A 366 -2.46 -12.71 -24.28
N LYS A 367 -1.27 -13.26 -23.95
CA LYS A 367 -0.87 -14.64 -24.28
C LYS A 367 -1.90 -15.69 -23.83
N ALA A 368 -2.51 -15.51 -22.65
CA ALA A 368 -3.39 -16.49 -22.04
C ALA A 368 -4.75 -16.60 -22.76
N ILE A 369 -5.24 -15.51 -23.38
CA ILE A 369 -6.58 -15.46 -24.00
C ILE A 369 -6.51 -15.50 -25.52
N ILE A 370 -5.48 -14.94 -26.17
CA ILE A 370 -5.40 -14.89 -27.64
C ILE A 370 -5.48 -16.29 -28.28
N GLN A 371 -4.99 -17.32 -27.60
CA GLN A 371 -5.06 -18.71 -28.07
C GLN A 371 -6.48 -19.27 -28.12
N LEU A 372 -7.43 -18.61 -27.44
CA LEU A 372 -8.83 -19.03 -27.30
C LEU A 372 -9.77 -18.36 -28.32
N PHE A 373 -9.29 -17.43 -29.15
CA PHE A 373 -10.11 -16.64 -30.07
C PHE A 373 -10.67 -17.40 -31.28
N ASN A 374 -10.41 -18.70 -31.38
CA ASN A 374 -10.99 -19.55 -32.43
C ASN A 374 -12.37 -20.11 -32.04
N ASP A 375 -12.84 -19.86 -30.81
CA ASP A 375 -14.13 -20.32 -30.32
C ASP A 375 -15.18 -19.20 -30.43
N ASP A 376 -16.10 -19.38 -31.38
CA ASP A 376 -17.14 -18.39 -31.70
C ASP A 376 -18.07 -18.11 -30.52
N GLU A 377 -18.37 -19.12 -29.71
CA GLU A 377 -19.26 -18.98 -28.57
C GLU A 377 -18.61 -18.12 -27.47
N LEU A 378 -17.36 -18.44 -27.12
CA LEU A 378 -16.56 -17.64 -26.19
C LEU A 378 -16.43 -16.19 -26.67
N CYS A 379 -16.11 -15.99 -27.95
CA CYS A 379 -15.98 -14.67 -28.54
C CYS A 379 -17.28 -13.86 -28.45
N LYS A 380 -18.43 -14.50 -28.67
CA LYS A 380 -19.75 -13.88 -28.53
C LYS A 380 -20.02 -13.42 -27.10
N TYR A 381 -19.72 -14.24 -26.09
CA TYR A 381 -19.89 -13.86 -24.69
C TYR A 381 -18.97 -12.70 -24.29
N LEU A 382 -17.70 -12.75 -24.69
CA LEU A 382 -16.73 -11.68 -24.47
C LEU A 382 -17.22 -10.35 -25.08
N ASN A 383 -17.74 -10.39 -26.31
CA ASN A 383 -18.26 -9.22 -27.00
C ASN A 383 -19.46 -8.56 -26.30
N ILE A 384 -20.37 -9.38 -25.77
CA ILE A 384 -21.62 -8.90 -25.16
C ILE A 384 -21.36 -8.35 -23.75
N LEU A 385 -20.55 -9.05 -22.95
CA LEU A 385 -20.38 -8.76 -21.53
C LEU A 385 -19.32 -7.70 -21.26
N ILE A 386 -18.15 -7.81 -21.91
CA ILE A 386 -16.96 -7.06 -21.50
C ILE A 386 -16.96 -5.65 -22.08
N LYS A 387 -16.90 -4.67 -21.19
CA LYS A 387 -16.81 -3.23 -21.51
C LYS A 387 -15.46 -2.64 -21.14
N LYS A 388 -14.74 -3.25 -20.18
CA LYS A 388 -13.46 -2.78 -19.66
C LYS A 388 -12.40 -3.87 -19.75
N ILE A 389 -11.26 -3.56 -20.36
CA ILE A 389 -10.13 -4.48 -20.47
C ILE A 389 -8.87 -3.82 -19.91
N ILE A 390 -8.10 -4.60 -19.15
CA ILE A 390 -6.75 -4.23 -18.70
C ILE A 390 -5.78 -5.35 -19.10
N LEU A 391 -4.80 -5.01 -19.94
CA LEU A 391 -3.74 -5.92 -20.40
C LEU A 391 -2.46 -5.63 -19.63
N THR A 392 -1.95 -6.63 -18.90
CA THR A 392 -0.79 -6.44 -18.01
C THR A 392 0.56 -6.64 -18.67
N ASP A 393 0.58 -7.12 -19.91
CA ASP A 393 1.78 -7.30 -20.72
C ASP A 393 1.65 -6.62 -22.10
N TYR A 394 2.75 -6.52 -22.85
CA TYR A 394 2.76 -5.93 -24.17
C TYR A 394 1.90 -6.76 -25.11
N PHE A 395 0.82 -6.15 -25.57
CA PHE A 395 -0.10 -6.76 -26.53
C PHE A 395 0.63 -7.20 -27.81
N GLU A 396 1.61 -6.40 -28.22
CA GLU A 396 2.34 -6.55 -29.48
C GLU A 396 3.20 -7.82 -29.55
N TYR A 397 3.79 -8.27 -28.43
CA TYR A 397 4.59 -9.51 -28.42
C TYR A 397 3.80 -10.76 -28.75
N TYR A 398 2.47 -10.69 -28.60
CA TYR A 398 1.56 -11.83 -28.80
C TYR A 398 0.68 -11.65 -30.03
N ALA A 399 0.48 -10.40 -30.45
CA ALA A 399 -0.19 -10.00 -31.68
C ALA A 399 0.83 -9.62 -32.77
N ASN A 400 1.79 -10.50 -33.06
CA ASN A 400 2.87 -10.29 -34.04
C ASN A 400 2.41 -10.03 -35.49
N ASN A 401 1.10 -9.97 -35.76
CA ASN A 401 0.53 -9.57 -37.05
C ASN A 401 -0.75 -8.74 -36.81
N SER A 402 -0.95 -7.71 -37.64
CA SER A 402 -2.14 -6.85 -37.72
C SER A 402 -3.47 -7.62 -37.72
N GLU A 403 -3.48 -8.86 -38.20
CA GLU A 403 -4.65 -9.74 -38.22
C GLU A 403 -5.16 -10.12 -36.83
N LYS A 404 -4.26 -10.43 -35.88
CA LYS A 404 -4.65 -10.74 -34.50
C LYS A 404 -5.19 -9.51 -33.76
N ILE A 405 -4.66 -8.33 -34.08
CA ILE A 405 -5.17 -7.06 -33.55
C ILE A 405 -6.59 -6.81 -34.07
N LYS A 406 -6.83 -7.05 -35.37
CA LYS A 406 -8.18 -6.96 -35.96
C LYS A 406 -9.14 -7.96 -35.32
N GLN A 407 -8.73 -9.21 -35.16
CA GLN A 407 -9.53 -10.23 -34.47
C GLN A 407 -9.87 -9.80 -33.03
N PHE A 408 -8.89 -9.31 -32.28
CA PHE A 408 -9.12 -8.75 -30.94
C PHE A 408 -10.16 -7.62 -30.98
N CYS A 409 -10.04 -6.67 -31.91
CA CYS A 409 -10.98 -5.56 -32.02
C CYS A 409 -12.39 -6.01 -32.44
N GLN A 410 -12.51 -7.05 -33.26
CA GLN A 410 -13.80 -7.65 -33.62
C GLN A 410 -14.48 -8.28 -32.41
N ILE A 411 -13.73 -9.08 -31.64
CA ILE A 411 -14.23 -9.73 -30.42
C ILE A 411 -14.63 -8.69 -29.37
N PHE A 412 -13.87 -7.61 -29.24
CA PHE A 412 -14.08 -6.58 -28.23
C PHE A 412 -14.66 -5.28 -28.80
N SER A 413 -15.49 -5.37 -29.84
CA SER A 413 -16.04 -4.18 -30.53
C SER A 413 -16.92 -3.28 -29.64
N ASN A 414 -17.42 -3.81 -28.51
CA ASN A 414 -18.23 -3.07 -27.56
C ASN A 414 -17.46 -2.45 -26.39
N ILE A 415 -16.13 -2.56 -26.33
CA ILE A 415 -15.38 -2.03 -25.18
C ILE A 415 -15.41 -0.51 -25.14
N GLU A 416 -15.50 0.00 -23.92
CA GLU A 416 -15.56 1.43 -23.59
C GLU A 416 -14.22 1.88 -22.99
N TYR A 417 -13.51 1.00 -22.28
CA TYR A 417 -12.21 1.27 -21.66
C TYR A 417 -11.18 0.19 -22.00
N LEU A 418 -9.99 0.62 -22.42
CA LEU A 418 -8.84 -0.26 -22.66
C LEU A 418 -7.59 0.29 -21.95
N GLU A 419 -6.93 -0.53 -21.15
CA GLU A 419 -5.59 -0.25 -20.65
C GLU A 419 -4.62 -1.31 -21.17
N CYS A 420 -3.50 -0.89 -21.76
CA CYS A 420 -2.56 -1.82 -22.38
C CYS A 420 -1.15 -1.25 -22.51
N LYS A 421 -0.18 -2.15 -22.68
CA LYS A 421 1.20 -1.79 -23.01
C LYS A 421 1.41 -1.82 -24.53
N ILE A 422 1.91 -0.72 -25.09
CA ILE A 422 2.09 -0.51 -26.55
C ILE A 422 3.49 0.07 -26.80
N ASN A 423 4.23 -0.48 -27.76
CA ASN A 423 5.52 0.07 -28.20
C ASN A 423 5.47 0.71 -29.60
N SER A 424 4.40 0.49 -30.38
CA SER A 424 4.22 1.04 -31.72
C SER A 424 3.04 2.03 -31.82
N PRO A 425 3.26 3.25 -32.35
CA PRO A 425 2.19 4.20 -32.67
C PRO A 425 1.14 3.61 -33.63
N ASP A 426 1.55 2.77 -34.57
CA ASP A 426 0.65 2.18 -35.56
C ASP A 426 -0.37 1.24 -34.91
N ASN A 427 0.05 0.49 -33.89
CA ASN A 427 -0.86 -0.38 -33.14
C ASN A 427 -1.87 0.41 -32.32
N LEU A 428 -1.46 1.53 -31.74
CA LEU A 428 -2.38 2.44 -31.07
C LEU A 428 -3.41 3.00 -32.07
N LEU A 429 -2.97 3.45 -33.25
CA LEU A 429 -3.86 3.92 -34.31
C LEU A 429 -4.85 2.85 -34.78
N LEU A 430 -4.38 1.60 -34.93
CA LEU A 430 -5.25 0.47 -35.25
C LEU A 430 -6.33 0.28 -34.17
N LEU A 431 -5.96 0.22 -32.90
CA LEU A 431 -6.93 0.09 -31.80
C LEU A 431 -7.97 1.22 -31.82
N LEU A 432 -7.53 2.47 -31.99
CA LEU A 432 -8.41 3.64 -32.05
C LEU A 432 -9.38 3.62 -33.25
N ASN A 433 -8.98 2.99 -34.36
CA ASN A 433 -9.79 2.91 -35.57
C ASN A 433 -10.79 1.75 -35.53
N TYR A 434 -10.42 0.60 -34.95
CA TYR A 434 -11.24 -0.61 -34.96
C TYR A 434 -12.14 -0.78 -33.71
N LEU A 435 -12.01 0.08 -32.70
CA LEU A 435 -12.83 0.04 -31.48
C LEU A 435 -13.80 1.23 -31.44
N PRO A 436 -15.01 1.10 -32.00
CA PRO A 436 -15.91 2.24 -32.22
C PRO A 436 -16.53 2.80 -30.93
N LYS A 437 -16.69 1.98 -29.89
CA LYS A 437 -17.29 2.39 -28.60
C LYS A 437 -16.27 2.83 -27.54
N LEU A 438 -14.99 2.83 -27.89
CA LEU A 438 -13.92 3.17 -26.97
C LEU A 438 -14.04 4.65 -26.58
N SER A 439 -14.26 4.92 -25.30
CA SER A 439 -14.31 6.28 -24.75
C SER A 439 -13.00 6.68 -24.07
N SER A 440 -12.23 5.69 -23.61
CA SER A 440 -10.96 5.93 -22.93
C SER A 440 -9.95 4.82 -23.23
N ILE A 441 -8.70 5.20 -23.51
CA ILE A 441 -7.58 4.28 -23.61
C ILE A 441 -6.39 4.77 -22.81
N LYS A 442 -5.81 3.88 -22.01
CA LYS A 442 -4.58 4.10 -21.26
C LYS A 442 -3.47 3.23 -21.84
N ALA A 443 -2.54 3.84 -22.55
CA ALA A 443 -1.40 3.17 -23.16
C ALA A 443 -0.14 3.39 -22.31
N ILE A 444 0.60 2.32 -22.04
CA ILE A 444 1.84 2.35 -21.27
C ILE A 444 2.98 1.96 -22.22
N GLY A 445 3.95 2.85 -22.42
CA GLY A 445 5.12 2.57 -23.24
C GLY A 445 6.39 2.39 -22.42
N ASN A 446 7.24 1.44 -22.81
CA ASN A 446 8.53 1.19 -22.17
C ASN A 446 9.62 2.08 -22.75
N ASN A 447 10.21 2.96 -21.94
CA ASN A 447 11.37 3.72 -22.36
C ASN A 447 12.57 3.39 -21.50
N LYS A 448 13.40 2.47 -21.97
CA LYS A 448 14.73 2.24 -21.38
C LYS A 448 15.69 3.42 -21.60
N CYS A 449 15.47 4.29 -22.59
CA CYS A 449 16.31 5.47 -22.87
C CYS A 449 15.50 6.64 -23.48
N TYR A 450 15.68 7.85 -22.95
CA TYR A 450 15.19 9.16 -23.43
C TYR A 450 13.68 9.27 -23.76
N PRO A 451 12.82 9.60 -22.77
CA PRO A 451 11.37 9.65 -22.95
C PRO A 451 10.89 10.66 -24.01
N GLU A 452 11.57 11.80 -24.15
CA GLU A 452 11.14 12.89 -25.05
C GLU A 452 11.26 12.54 -26.55
N ARG A 453 12.20 11.66 -26.95
CA ARG A 453 12.44 11.36 -28.38
C ARG A 453 11.55 10.27 -28.96
N LYS A 454 11.00 9.38 -28.12
CA LYS A 454 10.20 8.23 -28.58
C LYS A 454 8.69 8.50 -28.63
N PHE A 455 8.21 9.57 -28.01
CA PHE A 455 6.77 9.87 -27.93
C PHE A 455 6.27 10.90 -28.93
N SER A 456 7.16 11.62 -29.61
CA SER A 456 6.77 12.52 -30.70
C SER A 456 5.95 11.83 -31.80
N PRO A 457 6.17 10.55 -32.18
CA PRO A 457 5.32 9.87 -33.16
C PRO A 457 3.91 9.60 -32.64
N PHE A 458 3.77 9.25 -31.35
CA PHE A 458 2.46 9.04 -30.70
C PHE A 458 1.69 10.35 -30.62
N GLU A 459 2.33 11.43 -30.19
CA GLU A 459 1.69 12.74 -30.11
C GLU A 459 1.24 13.23 -31.49
N ASN A 460 2.10 13.11 -32.51
CA ASN A 460 1.76 13.45 -33.89
C ASN A 460 0.59 12.61 -34.42
N ALA A 461 0.56 11.31 -34.12
CA ALA A 461 -0.53 10.42 -34.49
C ALA A 461 -1.85 10.81 -33.82
N LEU A 462 -1.83 11.14 -32.53
CA LEU A 462 -3.01 11.55 -31.77
C LEU A 462 -3.54 12.93 -32.20
N ARG A 463 -2.64 13.88 -32.48
CA ARG A 463 -3.01 15.20 -33.03
C ARG A 463 -3.71 15.07 -34.38
N ARG A 464 -3.29 14.13 -35.25
CA ARG A 464 -3.97 13.84 -36.53
C ARG A 464 -5.38 13.29 -36.35
N LEU A 465 -5.65 12.58 -35.25
CA LEU A 465 -6.96 12.02 -34.94
C LEU A 465 -7.89 13.00 -34.21
N ASN A 466 -7.41 14.21 -33.87
CA ASN A 466 -8.17 15.22 -33.15
C ASN A 466 -8.79 14.69 -31.83
N VAL A 467 -8.05 13.85 -31.10
CA VAL A 467 -8.47 13.29 -29.80
C VAL A 467 -7.88 14.08 -28.63
N ILE A 468 -8.57 14.08 -27.49
CA ILE A 468 -8.04 14.69 -26.25
C ILE A 468 -7.12 13.67 -25.58
N PHE A 469 -5.90 14.07 -25.25
CA PHE A 469 -4.94 13.19 -24.59
C PHE A 469 -4.11 13.93 -23.53
N ASN A 470 -3.60 13.16 -22.57
CA ASN A 470 -2.65 13.58 -21.55
C ASN A 470 -1.50 12.57 -21.53
N ILE A 471 -0.27 13.07 -21.53
CA ILE A 471 0.94 12.27 -21.43
C ILE A 471 1.58 12.57 -20.07
N ASN A 472 1.67 11.55 -19.23
CA ASN A 472 2.34 11.60 -17.94
C ASN A 472 3.59 10.72 -17.97
N HIS A 473 4.73 11.30 -17.62
CA HIS A 473 5.98 10.56 -17.43
C HIS A 473 6.12 10.20 -15.95
N VAL A 474 6.27 8.91 -15.65
CA VAL A 474 6.42 8.42 -14.28
C VAL A 474 7.76 7.70 -14.17
N PHE A 475 8.60 8.17 -13.26
CA PHE A 475 9.85 7.49 -12.90
C PHE A 475 9.56 6.44 -11.84
N ILE A 476 9.80 5.16 -12.14
CA ILE A 476 9.60 4.06 -11.18
C ILE A 476 10.93 3.33 -11.06
N SER A 477 11.61 3.55 -9.92
CA SER A 477 12.87 2.95 -9.46
C SER A 477 14.04 2.95 -10.47
N GLU A 478 13.95 2.16 -11.54
CA GLU A 478 14.99 1.90 -12.56
C GLU A 478 14.49 2.00 -14.01
N PHE A 479 13.19 2.28 -14.23
CA PHE A 479 12.58 2.39 -15.56
C PHE A 479 11.83 3.71 -15.74
N TYR A 480 11.90 4.28 -16.94
CA TYR A 480 10.97 5.33 -17.34
C TYR A 480 9.73 4.67 -17.95
N GLU A 481 8.63 4.64 -17.18
CA GLU A 481 7.31 4.37 -17.74
C GLU A 481 6.70 5.69 -18.22
N THR A 482 6.24 5.71 -19.46
CA THR A 482 5.39 6.82 -19.92
C THR A 482 3.98 6.29 -20.07
N ARG A 483 3.04 6.99 -19.43
CA ARG A 483 1.63 6.66 -19.41
C ARG A 483 0.90 7.70 -20.23
N ILE A 484 0.35 7.27 -21.36
CA ILE A 484 -0.54 8.09 -22.18
C ILE A 484 -1.97 7.72 -21.81
N SER A 485 -2.76 8.71 -21.42
CA SER A 485 -4.20 8.58 -21.25
C SER A 485 -4.89 9.38 -22.35
N ILE A 486 -5.75 8.73 -23.13
CA ILE A 486 -6.49 9.35 -24.24
C ILE A 486 -7.97 9.22 -23.92
N TRP A 487 -8.68 10.34 -23.96
CA TRP A 487 -10.13 10.42 -23.85
C TRP A 487 -10.69 10.73 -25.23
N ILE A 488 -11.52 9.82 -25.71
CA ILE A 488 -12.17 9.93 -27.01
C ILE A 488 -13.54 10.54 -26.72
N GLY A 489 -13.59 11.88 -26.58
CA GLY A 489 -14.85 12.61 -26.61
C GLY A 489 -15.49 12.39 -27.98
N ASN A 490 -16.79 12.07 -28.00
CA ASN A 490 -17.59 11.68 -29.19
C ASN A 490 -16.93 12.15 -30.49
N LYS A 491 -16.34 11.20 -31.23
CA LYS A 491 -15.83 11.44 -32.58
C LYS A 491 -16.91 12.23 -33.32
N ILE A 492 -16.65 13.49 -33.65
CA ILE A 492 -17.46 14.19 -34.65
C ILE A 492 -17.06 13.48 -35.96
N ILE A 493 -17.86 12.47 -36.34
CA ILE A 493 -17.70 11.73 -37.59
C ILE A 493 -17.88 12.70 -38.76
#